data_AF-A0A1H1HBT4-F1
#
_entry.id   AF-A0A1H1HBT4-F1
#
_cell.length_a   1.000
_cell.length_b   1.000
_cell.length_c   1.000
_cell.angle_alpha   90.00
_cell.angle_beta   90.00
_cell.angle_gamma   90.00
#
_symmetry.space_group_name_H-M   'P 1'
#
loop_
_entity.id
_entity.type
_entity.pdbx_description
1 polymer ?
#
loop_
_entity_poly.entity_id
_entity_poly.type
_entity_poly.pdbx_seq_one_letter_code
_entity_poly.pdbx_strand_id
1 'polypeptide(L)'
;MVDVRPPADTTGTTPSGYACRRRAQPYHESVTGKADLFDVHRLRLTETAAPRLSPEEQEARDRAWAGAVQANPALFDGPVVACTGVEWETPHSLVLSWTRVTYRHYALRLVPGATALPSLFVNVVQPTGDGRMLVVRMSPSTSAPGRWQLPGGCVEPPGDHEPMDEAALRRNAARELAEEIGVDAAPEDLTLWAVTRGEDRSIGLVFLAPPRPAPLLQESFAALVAAEQAAGREPELDRITLIGSAAELSDLDGPHADYLEPVVRRCTRTVHGVAGPP
;
A
#
# COMPACT_ATOMS: atom_id res chain seq x y z
N MET A 1 -53.32 51.96 -36.79
CA MET A 1 -52.45 52.60 -37.79
C MET A 1 -51.04 52.46 -37.27
N VAL A 2 -50.32 51.49 -37.86
CA VAL A 2 -48.90 51.11 -37.76
C VAL A 2 -48.07 51.72 -36.61
N ASP A 3 -47.72 50.88 -35.62
CA ASP A 3 -46.66 51.12 -34.64
C ASP A 3 -45.42 50.32 -35.09
N VAL A 4 -44.36 51.01 -35.48
CA VAL A 4 -43.06 50.43 -35.85
C VAL A 4 -42.05 50.93 -34.81
N ARG A 5 -41.66 50.03 -33.90
CA ARG A 5 -40.49 50.19 -33.03
C ARG A 5 -39.24 49.59 -33.71
N PRO A 6 -38.05 50.16 -33.49
CA PRO A 6 -36.80 49.71 -34.10
C PRO A 6 -36.26 48.44 -33.42
N PRO A 7 -35.40 47.66 -34.11
CA PRO A 7 -34.90 46.38 -33.60
C PRO A 7 -33.81 46.56 -32.55
N ALA A 8 -33.89 45.72 -31.51
CA ALA A 8 -32.91 45.60 -30.45
C ALA A 8 -31.76 44.66 -30.86
N ASP A 9 -30.57 45.08 -30.44
CA ASP A 9 -29.27 44.46 -30.66
C ASP A 9 -29.20 43.04 -30.08
N THR A 10 -28.67 42.12 -30.90
CA THR A 10 -28.39 40.73 -30.53
C THR A 10 -27.01 40.61 -29.92
N THR A 11 -26.91 40.39 -28.61
CA THR A 11 -25.71 39.84 -27.98
C THR A 11 -26.03 38.47 -27.38
N GLY A 12 -25.63 37.43 -28.12
CA GLY A 12 -25.67 36.05 -27.67
C GLY A 12 -24.70 35.84 -26.51
N THR A 13 -25.23 35.39 -25.38
CA THR A 13 -24.45 34.89 -24.25
C THR A 13 -24.44 33.37 -24.31
N THR A 14 -23.30 32.78 -24.62
CA THR A 14 -23.00 31.36 -24.41
C THR A 14 -22.74 31.10 -22.92
N PRO A 15 -23.37 30.09 -22.29
CA PRO A 15 -23.05 29.75 -20.91
C PRO A 15 -21.76 28.92 -20.86
N SER A 16 -20.70 29.56 -20.36
CA SER A 16 -19.43 28.94 -19.96
C SER A 16 -19.64 28.06 -18.72
N GLY A 17 -19.87 26.77 -18.95
CA GLY A 17 -19.99 25.74 -17.91
C GLY A 17 -18.63 25.33 -17.33
N TYR A 18 -18.01 26.18 -16.51
CA TYR A 18 -17.00 25.72 -15.55
C TYR A 18 -17.73 25.25 -14.29
N ALA A 19 -18.22 24.01 -14.32
CA ALA A 19 -18.63 23.32 -13.12
C ALA A 19 -17.38 23.04 -12.28
N CYS A 20 -17.17 23.86 -11.24
CA CYS A 20 -16.22 23.60 -10.17
C CYS A 20 -16.55 22.23 -9.55
N ARG A 21 -15.84 21.17 -9.96
CA ARG A 21 -15.94 19.85 -9.33
C ARG A 21 -15.49 20.00 -7.88
N ARG A 22 -16.44 19.96 -6.94
CA ARG A 22 -16.09 19.80 -5.52
C ARG A 22 -15.37 18.46 -5.40
N ARG A 23 -14.14 18.45 -4.87
CA ARG A 23 -13.43 17.22 -4.52
C ARG A 23 -14.30 16.45 -3.52
N ALA A 24 -14.56 15.17 -3.79
CA ALA A 24 -15.23 14.32 -2.81
C ALA A 24 -14.33 14.17 -1.57
N GLN A 25 -14.92 14.27 -0.37
CA GLN A 25 -14.21 13.98 0.86
C GLN A 25 -14.27 12.47 1.14
N PRO A 26 -13.15 11.83 1.52
CA PRO A 26 -13.15 10.40 1.82
C PRO A 26 -13.88 10.09 3.12
N TYR A 27 -14.52 8.93 3.16
CA TYR A 27 -14.82 8.29 4.45
C TYR A 27 -13.50 7.77 5.03
N HIS A 28 -13.10 8.31 6.17
CA HIS A 28 -11.86 7.96 6.83
C HIS A 28 -12.13 7.75 8.32
N GLU A 29 -11.51 6.71 8.87
CA GLU A 29 -11.46 6.54 10.30
C GLU A 29 -10.09 7.04 10.76
N SER A 30 -10.05 8.24 11.32
CA SER A 30 -8.87 8.71 12.04
C SER A 30 -8.77 7.92 13.34
N VAL A 31 -8.09 6.78 13.28
CA VAL A 31 -7.65 6.10 14.48
C VAL A 31 -6.48 6.91 15.03
N THR A 32 -6.52 7.21 16.33
CA THR A 32 -5.46 7.94 17.03
C THR A 32 -4.13 7.19 16.92
N GLY A 33 -3.33 7.45 15.88
CA GLY A 33 -1.97 6.92 15.74
C GLY A 33 -1.50 6.71 14.29
N LYS A 34 -0.58 7.58 13.85
CA LYS A 34 0.42 7.47 12.75
C LYS A 34 -0.03 7.21 11.30
N ALA A 35 -1.10 6.49 11.02
CA ALA A 35 -1.55 6.22 9.64
C ALA A 35 -3.07 6.37 9.49
N ASP A 36 -3.50 6.91 8.34
CA ASP A 36 -4.91 6.96 7.98
C ASP A 36 -5.36 5.63 7.36
N LEU A 37 -6.60 5.24 7.62
CA LEU A 37 -7.25 4.06 7.03
C LEU A 37 -8.53 4.48 6.31
N PHE A 38 -8.60 4.17 5.02
CA PHE A 38 -9.69 4.56 4.12
C PHE A 38 -10.49 3.35 3.65
N ASP A 39 -11.81 3.53 3.59
CA ASP A 39 -12.72 2.54 3.01
C ASP A 39 -12.87 2.76 1.51
N VAL A 40 -12.24 1.91 0.70
CA VAL A 40 -12.18 2.03 -0.76
C VAL A 40 -12.80 0.80 -1.39
N HIS A 41 -13.84 1.01 -2.21
CA HIS A 41 -14.54 -0.07 -2.93
C HIS A 41 -14.19 -0.10 -4.40
N ARG A 42 -13.65 1.00 -4.94
CA ARG A 42 -13.19 1.09 -6.33
C ARG A 42 -11.84 1.78 -6.39
N LEU A 43 -10.91 1.16 -7.09
CA LEU A 43 -9.57 1.67 -7.32
C LEU A 43 -9.34 1.86 -8.82
N ARG A 44 -8.90 3.06 -9.21
CA ARG A 44 -8.33 3.30 -10.54
C ARG A 44 -6.88 3.70 -10.39
N LEU A 45 -6.03 3.11 -11.20
CA LEU A 45 -4.61 3.43 -11.24
C LEU A 45 -4.29 4.10 -12.58
N THR A 46 -3.43 5.10 -12.54
CA THR A 46 -3.04 5.86 -13.73
C THR A 46 -1.54 6.10 -13.68
N GLU A 47 -0.85 5.62 -14.70
CA GLU A 47 0.57 5.92 -14.83
C GLU A 47 0.76 7.38 -15.23
N THR A 48 1.77 8.01 -14.64
CA THR A 48 2.17 9.39 -14.88
C THR A 48 3.68 9.45 -15.09
N ALA A 49 4.15 10.54 -15.69
CA ALA A 49 5.58 10.74 -15.87
C ALA A 49 6.31 10.85 -14.53
N ALA A 50 7.46 10.20 -14.43
CA ALA A 50 8.35 10.35 -13.28
C ALA A 50 8.74 11.83 -13.09
N PRO A 51 8.73 12.36 -11.85
CA PRO A 51 9.31 13.65 -11.58
C PRO A 51 10.79 13.66 -11.97
N ARG A 52 11.22 14.74 -12.63
CA ARG A 52 12.63 14.92 -12.96
C ARG A 52 13.39 15.30 -11.71
N LEU A 53 14.28 14.43 -11.26
CA LEU A 53 15.25 14.75 -10.23
C LEU A 53 16.34 15.66 -10.83
N SER A 54 16.72 16.70 -10.10
CA SER A 54 17.91 17.48 -10.43
C SER A 54 19.18 16.61 -10.36
N PRO A 55 20.28 16.98 -11.06
CA PRO A 55 21.53 16.25 -10.95
C PRO A 55 22.02 16.11 -9.50
N GLU A 56 21.86 17.16 -8.68
CA GLU A 56 22.23 17.15 -7.27
C GLU A 56 21.40 16.14 -6.45
N GLU A 57 20.09 16.07 -6.67
CA GLU A 57 19.22 15.08 -6.02
C GLU A 57 19.56 13.64 -6.44
N GLN A 58 19.90 13.42 -7.72
CA GLN A 58 20.33 12.11 -8.21
C GLN A 58 21.61 11.66 -7.53
N GLU A 59 22.62 12.53 -7.48
CA GLU A 59 23.88 12.23 -6.80
C GLU A 59 23.70 12.01 -5.30
N ALA A 60 22.86 12.81 -4.64
CA ALA A 60 22.58 12.67 -3.22
C ALA A 60 21.87 11.34 -2.90
N ARG A 61 20.87 10.96 -3.72
CA ARG A 61 20.20 9.65 -3.64
C ARG A 61 21.20 8.51 -3.81
N ASP A 62 22.05 8.59 -4.83
CA ASP A 62 22.99 7.51 -5.14
C ASP A 62 24.05 7.37 -4.04
N ARG A 63 24.50 8.48 -3.43
CA ARG A 63 25.36 8.44 -2.23
C ARG A 63 24.64 7.82 -1.02
N ALA A 64 23.39 8.21 -0.77
CA ALA A 64 22.60 7.66 0.33
C ALA A 64 22.36 6.15 0.15
N TRP A 65 22.03 5.71 -1.07
CA TRP A 65 21.87 4.31 -1.43
C TRP A 65 23.16 3.52 -1.25
N ALA A 66 24.30 4.04 -1.73
CA ALA A 66 25.60 3.39 -1.56
C ALA A 66 25.95 3.20 -0.08
N GLY A 67 25.67 4.19 0.77
CA GLY A 67 25.83 4.08 2.22
C GLY A 67 24.92 3.01 2.84
N ALA A 68 23.66 2.92 2.38
CA ALA A 68 22.73 1.89 2.84
C ALA A 68 23.17 0.48 2.44
N VAL A 69 23.61 0.27 1.19
CA VAL A 69 24.14 -1.03 0.71
C VAL A 69 25.43 -1.40 1.45
N GLN A 70 26.29 -0.43 1.77
CA GLN A 70 27.48 -0.69 2.56
C GLN A 70 27.13 -1.18 3.98
N ALA A 71 26.08 -0.63 4.59
CA ALA A 71 25.59 -1.05 5.90
C ALA A 71 24.85 -2.39 5.85
N ASN A 72 24.12 -2.65 4.76
CA ASN A 72 23.39 -3.88 4.53
C ASN A 72 23.57 -4.36 3.07
N PRO A 73 24.54 -5.27 2.81
CA PRO A 73 24.81 -5.78 1.48
C PRO A 73 23.69 -6.61 0.85
N ALA A 74 22.66 -7.01 1.61
CA ALA A 74 21.51 -7.73 1.09
C ALA A 74 20.50 -6.82 0.37
N LEU A 75 20.63 -5.49 0.50
CA LEU A 75 19.75 -4.56 -0.18
C LEU A 75 19.91 -4.65 -1.70
N PHE A 76 18.77 -4.81 -2.38
CA PHE A 76 18.68 -4.91 -3.83
C PHE A 76 17.91 -3.71 -4.40
N ASP A 77 18.40 -3.16 -5.51
CA ASP A 77 17.74 -2.06 -6.23
C ASP A 77 16.77 -2.59 -7.29
N GLY A 78 15.66 -3.16 -6.83
CA GLY A 78 14.63 -3.72 -7.68
C GLY A 78 13.69 -2.69 -8.30
N PRO A 79 12.96 -3.07 -9.38
CA PRO A 79 11.92 -2.23 -9.94
C PRO A 79 10.75 -2.09 -8.97
N VAL A 80 10.27 -0.87 -8.75
CA VAL A 80 9.08 -0.60 -7.92
C VAL A 80 8.28 0.56 -8.52
N VAL A 81 7.08 0.79 -8.02
CA VAL A 81 6.31 1.98 -8.35
C VAL A 81 6.23 2.93 -7.16
N ALA A 82 6.21 4.23 -7.46
CA ALA A 82 5.97 5.28 -6.48
C ALA A 82 4.67 6.01 -6.80
N CYS A 83 3.96 6.45 -5.75
CA CYS A 83 2.73 7.21 -5.89
C CYS A 83 3.06 8.68 -6.22
N THR A 84 2.44 9.23 -7.27
CA THR A 84 2.60 10.62 -7.68
C THR A 84 1.38 11.47 -7.35
N GLY A 85 0.25 10.85 -7.03
CA GLY A 85 -0.99 11.57 -6.71
C GLY A 85 -2.08 10.67 -6.15
N VAL A 86 -2.93 11.26 -5.31
CA VAL A 86 -4.08 10.60 -4.68
C VAL A 86 -5.29 11.52 -4.86
N GLU A 87 -6.31 11.04 -5.56
CA GLU A 87 -7.53 11.79 -5.82
C GLU A 87 -8.78 10.96 -5.55
N TRP A 88 -9.83 11.60 -5.02
CA TRP A 88 -11.11 10.95 -4.73
C TRP A 88 -12.15 11.39 -5.75
N GLU A 89 -12.72 10.43 -6.49
CA GLU A 89 -13.84 10.70 -7.40
C GLU A 89 -15.17 10.73 -6.66
N THR A 90 -15.32 9.82 -5.69
CA THR A 90 -16.47 9.68 -4.78
C THR A 90 -15.94 9.19 -3.42
N PRO A 91 -16.73 9.20 -2.34
CA PRO A 91 -16.25 8.83 -1.01
C PRO A 91 -15.57 7.45 -0.88
N HIS A 92 -15.89 6.51 -1.77
CA HIS A 92 -15.33 5.14 -1.79
C HIS A 92 -14.59 4.79 -3.10
N SER A 93 -14.27 5.79 -3.93
CA SER A 93 -13.60 5.58 -5.23
C SER A 93 -12.31 6.40 -5.29
N LEU A 94 -11.18 5.70 -5.30
CA LEU A 94 -9.84 6.26 -5.23
C LEU A 94 -9.16 6.18 -6.59
N VAL A 95 -8.50 7.26 -6.99
CA VAL A 95 -7.61 7.33 -8.14
C VAL A 95 -6.18 7.51 -7.62
N LEU A 96 -5.34 6.53 -7.89
CA LEU A 96 -3.91 6.58 -7.60
C LEU A 96 -3.13 6.86 -8.88
N SER A 97 -2.43 7.98 -8.90
CA SER A 97 -1.41 8.26 -9.91
C SER A 97 -0.09 7.64 -9.45
N TRP A 98 0.63 7.00 -10.37
CA TRP A 98 1.89 6.31 -10.06
C TRP A 98 2.92 6.51 -11.17
N THR A 99 4.18 6.19 -10.86
CA THR A 99 5.29 6.18 -11.83
C THR A 99 6.24 5.02 -11.53
N ARG A 100 6.90 4.51 -12.57
CA ARG A 100 8.00 3.55 -12.45
C ARG A 100 9.23 4.23 -11.82
N VAL A 101 9.84 3.56 -10.86
CA VAL A 101 11.13 3.93 -10.23
C VAL A 101 11.89 2.63 -9.89
N THR A 102 13.05 2.75 -9.24
CA THR A 102 13.70 1.62 -8.58
C THR A 102 13.75 1.86 -7.07
N TYR A 103 14.00 0.82 -6.28
CA TYR A 103 13.97 0.88 -4.82
C TYR A 103 14.89 1.98 -4.24
N ARG A 104 16.03 2.27 -4.90
CA ARG A 104 16.94 3.37 -4.51
C ARG A 104 16.26 4.74 -4.46
N HIS A 105 15.14 4.93 -5.16
CA HIS A 105 14.37 6.19 -5.11
C HIS A 105 14.01 6.58 -3.67
N TYR A 106 13.69 5.60 -2.83
CA TYR A 106 13.32 5.85 -1.43
C TYR A 106 14.50 6.28 -0.56
N ALA A 107 15.74 6.17 -1.03
CA ALA A 107 16.90 6.76 -0.35
C ALA A 107 16.83 8.30 -0.29
N LEU A 108 16.03 8.94 -1.17
CA LEU A 108 15.76 10.38 -1.09
C LEU A 108 15.12 10.81 0.24
N ARG A 109 14.46 9.89 0.98
CA ARG A 109 13.91 10.17 2.32
C ARG A 109 15.00 10.54 3.33
N LEU A 110 16.24 10.12 3.08
CA LEU A 110 17.41 10.41 3.91
C LEU A 110 18.15 11.68 3.45
N VAL A 111 17.75 12.28 2.32
CA VAL A 111 18.40 13.46 1.74
C VAL A 111 17.67 14.72 2.21
N PRO A 112 18.31 15.61 3.00
CA PRO A 112 17.67 16.83 3.47
C PRO A 112 17.19 17.72 2.32
N GLY A 113 15.93 18.15 2.39
CA GLY A 113 15.31 19.03 1.39
C GLY A 113 14.84 18.34 0.11
N ALA A 114 15.17 17.06 -0.11
CA ALA A 114 14.66 16.31 -1.24
C ALA A 114 13.18 15.96 -1.06
N THR A 115 12.44 15.90 -2.17
CA THR A 115 11.07 15.39 -2.17
C THR A 115 11.06 13.94 -2.62
N ALA A 116 11.02 13.01 -1.68
CA ALA A 116 10.77 11.60 -1.99
C ALA A 116 9.30 11.39 -2.37
N LEU A 117 9.07 10.60 -3.42
CA LEU A 117 7.71 10.15 -3.72
C LEU A 117 7.27 9.11 -2.68
N PRO A 118 6.00 9.12 -2.27
CA PRO A 118 5.44 8.06 -1.44
C PRO A 118 5.57 6.68 -2.09
N SER A 119 5.82 5.65 -1.29
CA SER A 119 5.81 4.28 -1.80
C SER A 119 4.39 3.78 -2.02
N LEU A 120 4.23 2.84 -2.95
CA LEU A 120 3.00 2.06 -3.12
C LEU A 120 3.32 0.59 -2.84
N PHE A 121 2.59 -0.01 -1.92
CA PHE A 121 2.82 -1.39 -1.47
C PHE A 121 1.50 -2.12 -1.29
N VAL A 122 1.52 -3.44 -1.42
CA VAL A 122 0.39 -4.31 -1.10
C VAL A 122 0.63 -4.96 0.25
N ASN A 123 -0.44 -5.20 1.00
CA ASN A 123 -0.39 -5.95 2.25
C ASN A 123 -1.53 -6.94 2.26
N VAL A 124 -1.34 -8.08 2.91
CA VAL A 124 -2.36 -9.12 3.06
C VAL A 124 -2.74 -9.27 4.51
N VAL A 125 -4.02 -9.06 4.81
CA VAL A 125 -4.62 -9.58 6.04
C VAL A 125 -4.95 -11.05 5.78
N GLN A 126 -4.21 -11.95 6.42
CA GLN A 126 -4.48 -13.39 6.42
C GLN A 126 -5.15 -13.78 7.73
N PRO A 127 -6.50 -13.87 7.78
CA PRO A 127 -7.20 -14.27 8.98
C PRO A 127 -7.09 -15.78 9.22
N THR A 128 -7.33 -16.17 10.46
CA THR A 128 -7.57 -17.56 10.85
C THR A 128 -9.04 -17.81 11.15
N GLY A 129 -9.46 -19.08 11.07
CA GLY A 129 -10.86 -19.47 11.33
C GLY A 129 -11.37 -19.13 12.73
N ASP A 130 -10.47 -18.87 13.69
CA ASP A 130 -10.78 -18.45 15.06
C ASP A 130 -10.77 -16.92 15.25
N GLY A 131 -10.67 -16.14 14.17
CA GLY A 131 -10.80 -14.68 14.19
C GLY A 131 -9.50 -13.92 14.51
N ARG A 132 -8.37 -14.60 14.65
CA ARG A 132 -7.04 -13.96 14.71
C ARG A 132 -6.54 -13.63 13.30
N MET A 133 -5.44 -12.88 13.22
CA MET A 133 -4.76 -12.62 11.95
C MET A 133 -3.27 -12.81 12.07
N LEU A 134 -2.66 -13.19 10.95
CA LEU A 134 -1.22 -13.32 10.80
C LEU A 134 -0.54 -11.96 10.77
N VAL A 135 0.52 -11.82 11.56
CA VAL A 135 1.52 -10.76 11.42
C VAL A 135 2.92 -11.39 11.39
N VAL A 136 3.83 -10.72 10.69
CA VAL A 136 5.16 -11.23 10.38
C VAL A 136 6.23 -10.28 10.88
N ARG A 137 7.42 -10.80 11.17
CA ARG A 137 8.57 -10.01 11.57
C ARG A 137 9.66 -10.09 10.51
N MET A 138 10.08 -8.92 10.05
CA MET A 138 11.20 -8.75 9.14
C MET A 138 12.50 -9.24 9.80
N SER A 139 13.29 -10.02 9.06
CA SER A 139 14.58 -10.53 9.52
C SER A 139 15.64 -9.41 9.63
N PRO A 140 16.76 -9.66 10.32
CA PRO A 140 17.81 -8.66 10.52
C PRO A 140 18.46 -8.12 9.24
N SER A 141 18.45 -8.89 8.14
CA SER A 141 19.06 -8.52 6.86
C SER A 141 18.14 -7.73 5.93
N THR A 142 16.91 -7.45 6.34
CA THR A 142 15.96 -6.67 5.53
C THR A 142 16.19 -5.16 5.62
N SER A 143 15.42 -4.39 4.84
CA SER A 143 15.41 -2.93 4.91
C SER A 143 14.75 -2.36 6.18
N ALA A 144 14.04 -3.19 6.95
CA ALA A 144 13.39 -2.79 8.19
C ALA A 144 13.54 -3.86 9.29
N PRO A 145 14.77 -4.07 9.79
CA PRO A 145 15.09 -5.15 10.72
C PRO A 145 14.18 -5.21 11.93
N GLY A 146 13.62 -6.39 12.22
CA GLY A 146 12.80 -6.66 13.40
C GLY A 146 11.42 -6.02 13.39
N ARG A 147 11.03 -5.33 12.30
CA ARG A 147 9.71 -4.69 12.20
C ARG A 147 8.60 -5.72 12.05
N TRP A 148 7.55 -5.59 12.85
CA TRP A 148 6.31 -6.32 12.69
C TRP A 148 5.39 -5.64 11.68
N GLN A 149 4.84 -6.42 10.76
CA GLN A 149 3.98 -5.95 9.68
C GLN A 149 3.02 -7.06 9.20
N LEU A 150 2.18 -6.74 8.21
CA LEU A 150 1.45 -7.73 7.45
C LEU A 150 2.37 -8.31 6.35
N PRO A 151 2.14 -9.55 5.88
CA PRO A 151 2.77 -10.04 4.67
C PRO A 151 2.52 -9.09 3.49
N GLY A 152 3.51 -8.87 2.65
CA GLY A 152 3.40 -7.97 1.51
C GLY A 152 4.68 -7.22 1.16
N GLY A 153 4.66 -6.61 -0.02
CA GLY A 153 5.83 -5.98 -0.61
C GLY A 153 5.51 -4.71 -1.37
N CYS A 154 6.57 -4.05 -1.85
CA CYS A 154 6.43 -2.94 -2.79
C CYS A 154 5.74 -3.43 -4.06
N VAL A 155 4.88 -2.59 -4.64
CA VAL A 155 4.28 -2.91 -5.93
C VAL A 155 5.35 -2.84 -7.00
N GLU A 156 5.59 -3.96 -7.67
CA GLU A 156 6.38 -4.02 -8.89
C GLU A 156 5.58 -3.47 -10.07
N PRO A 157 6.22 -2.72 -10.98
CA PRO A 157 5.56 -2.26 -12.19
C PRO A 157 5.17 -3.45 -13.07
N PRO A 158 4.01 -3.40 -13.73
CA PRO A 158 3.66 -4.42 -14.72
C PRO A 158 4.63 -4.35 -15.91
N GLY A 159 4.66 -5.43 -16.68
CA GLY A 159 5.45 -5.50 -17.92
C GLY A 159 5.09 -4.38 -18.90
N ASP A 160 5.95 -4.16 -19.88
CA ASP A 160 5.69 -3.18 -20.92
C ASP A 160 4.36 -3.51 -21.63
N HIS A 161 3.46 -2.51 -21.71
CA HIS A 161 2.10 -2.61 -22.25
C HIS A 161 1.05 -3.34 -21.39
N GLU A 162 1.40 -3.83 -20.20
CA GLU A 162 0.43 -4.35 -19.25
C GLU A 162 -0.13 -3.25 -18.34
N PRO A 163 -1.45 -3.19 -18.10
CA PRO A 163 -2.01 -2.22 -17.17
C PRO A 163 -1.70 -2.63 -15.73
N MET A 164 -1.38 -1.64 -14.89
CA MET A 164 -1.44 -1.81 -13.44
C MET A 164 -2.88 -1.55 -13.00
N ASP A 165 -3.67 -2.60 -12.84
CA ASP A 165 -5.04 -2.53 -12.34
C ASP A 165 -5.18 -3.27 -11.01
N GLU A 166 -6.40 -3.30 -10.44
CA GLU A 166 -6.64 -4.00 -9.18
C GLU A 166 -6.35 -5.51 -9.28
N ALA A 167 -6.54 -6.12 -10.45
CA ALA A 167 -6.20 -7.53 -10.66
C ALA A 167 -4.68 -7.75 -10.62
N ALA A 168 -3.88 -6.84 -11.17
CA ALA A 168 -2.42 -6.87 -11.05
C ALA A 168 -1.97 -6.75 -9.59
N LEU A 169 -2.62 -5.86 -8.82
CA LEU A 169 -2.30 -5.69 -7.40
C LEU A 169 -2.68 -6.91 -6.57
N ARG A 170 -3.80 -7.57 -6.87
CA ARG A 170 -4.16 -8.87 -6.26
C ARG A 170 -3.14 -9.95 -6.59
N ARG A 171 -2.61 -10.00 -7.82
CA ARG A 171 -1.55 -10.94 -8.20
C ARG A 171 -0.28 -10.70 -7.39
N ASN A 172 0.14 -9.44 -7.22
CA ASN A 172 1.26 -9.11 -6.34
C ASN A 172 0.97 -9.57 -4.90
N ALA A 173 -0.18 -9.21 -4.34
CA ALA A 173 -0.54 -9.59 -2.96
C ALA A 173 -0.55 -11.11 -2.75
N ALA A 174 -1.09 -11.88 -3.72
CA ALA A 174 -1.08 -13.34 -3.69
C ALA A 174 0.33 -13.92 -3.81
N ARG A 175 1.17 -13.35 -4.68
CA ARG A 175 2.57 -13.73 -4.83
C ARG A 175 3.35 -13.52 -3.53
N GLU A 176 3.25 -12.33 -2.94
CA GLU A 176 3.92 -12.03 -1.65
C GLU A 176 3.46 -13.00 -0.56
N LEU A 177 2.16 -13.30 -0.45
CA LEU A 177 1.67 -14.28 0.54
C LEU A 177 2.28 -15.67 0.34
N ALA A 178 2.42 -16.12 -0.92
CA ALA A 178 3.02 -17.40 -1.24
C ALA A 178 4.54 -17.41 -0.97
N GLU A 179 5.25 -16.35 -1.35
CA GLU A 179 6.71 -16.21 -1.20
C GLU A 179 7.14 -16.02 0.25
N GLU A 180 6.35 -15.31 1.05
CA GLU A 180 6.71 -15.00 2.44
C GLU A 180 6.21 -16.04 3.43
N ILE A 181 5.03 -16.62 3.19
CA ILE A 181 4.31 -17.48 4.15
C ILE A 181 4.18 -18.93 3.66
N GLY A 182 4.38 -19.19 2.36
CA GLY A 182 4.16 -20.52 1.78
C GLY A 182 2.68 -20.87 1.67
N VAL A 183 1.81 -19.87 1.53
CA VAL A 183 0.35 -20.04 1.44
C VAL A 183 -0.15 -19.50 0.12
N ASP A 184 -0.71 -20.40 -0.69
CA ASP A 184 -1.37 -20.01 -1.94
C ASP A 184 -2.76 -19.43 -1.68
N ALA A 185 -3.04 -18.33 -2.36
CA ALA A 185 -4.37 -17.77 -2.52
C ALA A 185 -4.57 -17.42 -4.00
N ALA A 186 -5.74 -17.75 -4.55
CA ALA A 186 -6.07 -17.27 -5.88
C ALA A 186 -6.22 -15.73 -5.82
N PRO A 187 -5.63 -14.97 -6.75
CA PRO A 187 -5.74 -13.51 -6.74
C PRO A 187 -7.19 -13.02 -6.64
N GLU A 188 -8.12 -13.70 -7.31
CA GLU A 188 -9.57 -13.42 -7.28
C GLU A 188 -10.24 -13.60 -5.91
N ASP A 189 -9.64 -14.39 -5.01
CA ASP A 189 -10.12 -14.56 -3.64
C ASP A 189 -9.66 -13.43 -2.72
N LEU A 190 -8.73 -12.58 -3.18
CA LEU A 190 -8.25 -11.42 -2.43
C LEU A 190 -9.14 -10.20 -2.67
N THR A 191 -9.78 -9.72 -1.61
CA THR A 191 -10.67 -8.55 -1.68
C THR A 191 -9.92 -7.30 -1.22
N LEU A 192 -9.94 -6.21 -2.01
CA LEU A 192 -9.46 -4.92 -1.53
C LEU A 192 -10.32 -4.49 -0.33
N TRP A 193 -9.70 -4.40 0.83
CA TRP A 193 -10.39 -4.23 2.10
C TRP A 193 -10.21 -2.84 2.69
N ALA A 194 -9.04 -2.24 2.48
CA ALA A 194 -8.75 -0.87 2.87
C ALA A 194 -7.57 -0.29 2.10
N VAL A 195 -7.43 1.03 2.15
CA VAL A 195 -6.21 1.73 1.75
C VAL A 195 -5.64 2.47 2.94
N THR A 196 -4.35 2.34 3.19
CA THR A 196 -3.65 3.05 4.26
C THR A 196 -2.84 4.21 3.70
N ARG A 197 -2.68 5.26 4.49
CA ARG A 197 -1.69 6.32 4.24
C ARG A 197 -0.86 6.51 5.50
N GLY A 198 0.38 6.04 5.47
CA GLY A 198 1.32 6.09 6.59
C GLY A 198 2.31 7.26 6.50
N GLU A 199 3.41 7.10 7.23
CA GLU A 199 4.61 7.93 7.20
C GLU A 199 5.15 8.06 5.76
N ASP A 200 5.80 9.18 5.49
CA ASP A 200 6.20 9.61 4.14
C ASP A 200 5.05 9.69 3.12
N ARG A 201 3.80 9.68 3.61
CA ARG A 201 2.54 9.59 2.86
C ARG A 201 2.42 8.30 2.04
N SER A 202 3.17 7.26 2.41
CA SER A 202 3.22 5.97 1.72
C SER A 202 1.84 5.32 1.71
N ILE A 203 1.46 4.72 0.57
CA ILE A 203 0.13 4.18 0.33
C ILE A 203 0.17 2.65 0.37
N GLY A 204 -0.55 2.05 1.32
CA GLY A 204 -0.70 0.60 1.43
C GLY A 204 -2.05 0.15 0.91
N LEU A 205 -2.06 -0.78 -0.03
CA LEU A 205 -3.27 -1.43 -0.53
C LEU A 205 -3.46 -2.72 0.27
N VAL A 206 -4.48 -2.76 1.13
CA VAL A 206 -4.70 -3.86 2.07
C VAL A 206 -5.74 -4.81 1.47
N PHE A 207 -5.29 -6.02 1.15
CA PHE A 207 -6.14 -7.11 0.67
C PHE A 207 -6.48 -8.07 1.81
N LEU A 208 -7.74 -8.50 1.86
CA LEU A 208 -8.20 -9.53 2.77
C LEU A 208 -8.19 -10.89 2.04
N ALA A 209 -7.47 -11.85 2.60
CA ALA A 209 -7.45 -13.24 2.14
C ALA A 209 -8.54 -14.08 2.82
N PRO A 210 -8.95 -15.22 2.22
CA PRO A 210 -9.81 -16.19 2.88
C PRO A 210 -9.18 -16.73 4.17
N PRO A 211 -9.96 -17.00 5.23
CA PRO A 211 -9.44 -17.58 6.46
C PRO A 211 -8.76 -18.94 6.25
N ARG A 212 -7.65 -19.16 6.96
CA ARG A 212 -6.91 -20.43 6.98
C ARG A 212 -6.78 -21.00 8.40
N PRO A 213 -6.61 -22.32 8.57
CA PRO A 213 -6.31 -22.89 9.88
C PRO A 213 -4.97 -22.38 10.42
N ALA A 214 -4.93 -22.01 11.70
CA ALA A 214 -3.70 -21.56 12.36
C ALA A 214 -2.52 -22.57 12.23
N PRO A 215 -2.72 -23.89 12.41
CA PRO A 215 -1.62 -24.85 12.22
C PRO A 215 -1.05 -24.85 10.81
N LEU A 216 -1.91 -24.68 9.78
CA LEU A 216 -1.47 -24.63 8.39
C LEU A 216 -0.52 -23.44 8.15
N LEU A 217 -0.87 -22.25 8.66
CA LEU A 217 0.00 -21.07 8.51
C LEU A 217 1.37 -21.28 9.18
N GLN A 218 1.38 -21.91 10.35
CA GLN A 218 2.62 -22.23 11.08
C GLN A 218 3.47 -23.26 10.35
N GLU A 219 2.86 -24.33 9.87
CA GLU A 219 3.54 -25.40 9.14
C GLU A 219 4.09 -24.90 7.79
N SER A 220 3.30 -24.13 7.03
CA SER A 220 3.75 -23.52 5.76
C SER A 220 4.96 -22.61 5.95
N PHE A 221 4.89 -21.70 6.93
CA PHE A 221 6.00 -20.79 7.21
C PHE A 221 7.25 -21.54 7.66
N ALA A 222 7.11 -22.52 8.56
CA ALA A 222 8.23 -23.33 9.03
C ALA A 222 8.89 -24.13 7.88
N ALA A 223 8.09 -24.68 6.97
CA ALA A 223 8.59 -25.38 5.79
C ALA A 223 9.34 -24.44 4.84
N LEU A 224 8.82 -23.23 4.62
CA LEU A 224 9.46 -22.20 3.80
C LEU A 224 10.81 -21.78 4.36
N VAL A 225 10.85 -21.44 5.66
CA VAL A 225 12.09 -21.07 6.37
C VAL A 225 13.11 -22.20 6.27
N ALA A 226 12.70 -23.46 6.49
CA ALA A 226 13.60 -24.60 6.38
C ALA A 226 14.15 -24.79 4.96
N ALA A 227 13.33 -24.56 3.92
CA ALA A 227 13.75 -24.67 2.53
C ALA A 227 14.77 -23.58 2.15
N GLU A 228 14.53 -22.33 2.55
CA GLU A 228 15.47 -21.21 2.35
C GLU A 228 16.82 -21.48 3.02
N GLN A 229 16.79 -21.92 4.29
CA GLN A 229 17.99 -22.27 5.04
C GLN A 229 18.74 -23.46 4.42
N ALA A 230 18.03 -24.49 3.96
CA ALA A 230 18.63 -25.63 3.26
C ALA A 230 19.29 -25.21 1.94
N ALA A 231 18.79 -24.16 1.29
CA ALA A 231 19.37 -23.57 0.11
C ALA A 231 20.50 -22.55 0.41
N GLY A 232 20.88 -22.38 1.68
CA GLY A 232 21.92 -21.45 2.10
C GLY A 232 21.52 -19.97 2.01
N ARG A 233 20.21 -19.68 1.95
CA ARG A 233 19.65 -18.33 1.93
C ARG A 233 19.12 -17.96 3.32
N GLU A 234 19.11 -16.66 3.60
CA GLU A 234 18.47 -16.13 4.80
C GLU A 234 17.03 -15.73 4.44
N PRO A 235 16.01 -16.25 5.15
CA PRO A 235 14.63 -15.84 4.94
C PRO A 235 14.44 -14.33 5.19
N GLU A 236 13.60 -13.69 4.38
CA GLU A 236 13.19 -12.29 4.59
C GLU A 236 12.42 -12.11 5.91
N LEU A 237 11.67 -13.13 6.32
CA LEU A 237 10.91 -13.14 7.56
C LEU A 237 11.49 -14.16 8.53
N ASP A 238 11.71 -13.76 9.78
CA ASP A 238 12.28 -14.66 10.80
C ASP A 238 11.25 -15.15 11.82
N ARG A 239 10.03 -14.61 11.80
CA ARG A 239 8.97 -14.95 12.74
C ARG A 239 7.59 -14.62 12.20
N ILE A 240 6.62 -15.43 12.60
CA ILE A 240 5.20 -15.12 12.49
C ILE A 240 4.52 -15.19 13.86
N THR A 241 3.40 -14.50 14.01
CA THR A 241 2.50 -14.65 15.16
C THR A 241 1.06 -14.40 14.74
N LEU A 242 0.12 -14.88 15.56
CA LEU A 242 -1.31 -14.73 15.33
C LEU A 242 -1.89 -13.85 16.43
N ILE A 243 -2.43 -12.69 16.06
CA ILE A 243 -2.99 -11.73 17.01
C ILE A 243 -4.50 -11.64 16.86
N GLY A 244 -5.20 -11.64 17.99
CA GLY A 244 -6.65 -11.47 18.09
C GLY A 244 -7.07 -10.04 18.40
N SER A 245 -6.15 -9.17 18.81
CA SER A 245 -6.47 -7.81 19.22
C SER A 245 -5.33 -6.82 19.07
N ALA A 246 -5.67 -5.53 19.07
CA ALA A 246 -4.66 -4.46 19.07
C ALA A 246 -3.88 -4.39 20.39
N ALA A 247 -4.42 -4.95 21.49
CA ALA A 247 -3.70 -5.01 22.76
C ALA A 247 -2.53 -5.99 22.68
N GLU A 248 -2.68 -7.12 21.97
CA GLU A 248 -1.60 -8.10 21.78
C GLU A 248 -0.43 -7.55 20.95
N LEU A 249 -0.62 -6.45 20.21
CA LEU A 249 0.50 -5.78 19.53
C LEU A 249 1.53 -5.26 20.55
N SER A 250 1.12 -4.77 21.72
CA SER A 250 2.08 -4.25 22.70
C SER A 250 2.99 -5.32 23.31
N ASP A 251 2.63 -6.61 23.14
CA ASP A 251 3.42 -7.75 23.61
C ASP A 251 4.50 -8.17 22.59
N LEU A 252 4.52 -7.56 21.40
CA LEU A 252 5.49 -7.84 20.36
C LEU A 252 6.74 -6.98 20.54
N ASP A 253 7.89 -7.64 20.69
CA ASP A 253 9.19 -6.96 20.74
C ASP A 253 9.56 -6.42 19.35
N GLY A 254 9.78 -5.11 19.26
CA GLY A 254 10.31 -4.44 18.07
C GLY A 254 9.42 -3.31 17.55
N PRO A 255 9.83 -2.64 16.47
CA PRO A 255 8.99 -1.62 15.83
C PRO A 255 7.82 -2.26 15.09
N HIS A 256 6.72 -1.53 14.95
CA HIS A 256 5.59 -1.93 14.11
C HIS A 256 5.52 -1.03 12.87
N ALA A 257 5.03 -1.59 11.76
CA ALA A 257 4.55 -0.75 10.66
C ALA A 257 3.44 0.19 11.18
N ASP A 258 3.47 1.44 10.75
CA ASP A 258 2.57 2.50 11.22
C ASP A 258 1.08 2.20 11.01
N TYR A 259 0.76 1.44 9.96
CA TYR A 259 -0.59 1.05 9.59
C TYR A 259 -1.08 -0.20 10.35
N LEU A 260 -0.20 -0.93 11.04
CA LEU A 260 -0.51 -2.25 11.57
C LEU A 260 -1.61 -2.17 12.64
N GLU A 261 -1.47 -1.27 13.61
CA GLU A 261 -2.47 -1.09 14.67
C GLU A 261 -3.84 -0.64 14.12
N PRO A 262 -3.95 0.38 13.25
CA PRO A 262 -5.21 0.74 12.60
C PRO A 262 -5.89 -0.44 11.89
N VAL A 263 -5.14 -1.25 11.15
CA VAL A 263 -5.67 -2.44 10.46
C VAL A 263 -6.19 -3.46 11.46
N VAL A 264 -5.41 -3.80 12.48
CA VAL A 264 -5.82 -4.77 13.51
C VAL A 264 -7.10 -4.32 14.21
N ARG A 265 -7.22 -3.04 14.55
CA ARG A 265 -8.43 -2.46 15.17
C ARG A 265 -9.67 -2.54 14.27
N ARG A 266 -9.52 -2.49 12.94
CA ARG A 266 -10.64 -2.66 12.00
C ARG A 266 -11.03 -4.12 11.84
N CYS A 267 -10.05 -5.02 11.78
CA CYS A 267 -10.30 -6.47 11.73
C CYS A 267 -11.10 -6.95 12.94
N THR A 268 -10.68 -6.58 14.16
CA THR A 268 -11.37 -7.01 15.38
C THR A 268 -12.84 -6.57 15.44
N ARG A 269 -13.14 -5.34 15.03
CA ARG A 269 -14.53 -4.85 14.95
C ARG A 269 -15.37 -5.64 13.94
N THR A 270 -14.77 -6.00 12.82
CA THR A 270 -15.43 -6.77 11.75
C THR A 270 -15.75 -8.19 12.20
N VAL A 271 -14.81 -8.86 12.88
CA VAL A 271 -14.96 -10.22 13.42
C VAL A 271 -15.96 -10.27 14.57
N HIS A 272 -16.03 -9.22 15.40
CA HIS A 272 -16.96 -9.15 16.54
C HIS A 272 -18.34 -8.57 16.21
N GLY A 273 -18.69 -8.37 14.94
CA GLY A 273 -20.05 -8.00 14.52
C GLY A 273 -20.47 -6.59 14.92
N VAL A 274 -19.53 -5.65 15.09
CA VAL A 274 -19.90 -4.22 15.15
C VAL A 274 -20.03 -3.73 13.71
N ALA A 275 -21.22 -3.92 13.14
CA ALA A 275 -21.61 -3.29 11.88
C ALA A 275 -21.47 -1.76 12.02
N GLY A 276 -20.44 -1.18 11.40
CA GLY A 276 -20.42 0.23 11.05
C GLY A 276 -21.40 0.49 9.90
N PRO A 277 -22.06 1.66 9.84
CA PRO A 277 -23.23 1.86 9.00
C PRO A 277 -22.88 1.89 7.49
N PRO A 278 -23.87 1.63 6.61
CA PRO A 278 -23.72 1.70 5.16
C PRO A 278 -23.39 3.10 4.63
#